data_AF-A0A841EWX4-F1
#
_entry.id   AF-A0A841EWX4-F1
#
_cell.length_a   1.000
_cell.length_b   1.000
_cell.length_c   1.000
_cell.angle_alpha   90.00
_cell.angle_beta   90.00
_cell.angle_gamma   90.00
#
_symmetry.space_group_name_H-M   'P 1'
#
loop_
_entity.id
_entity.type
_entity.pdbx_description
1 polymer ?
#
loop_
_entity_poly.entity_id
_entity_poly.type
_entity_poly.pdbx_seq_one_letter_code
_entity_poly.pdbx_strand_id
1 'polypeptide(L)'
;MSTPWSKMAQNTPSSVVRDMLQAAQAPGMISLAGGLPAQTSFPLEAIRAAYEKVFMSGSAALQYAETEGYRPLRVKIAERLEAKGLPASPDHMLLTTGSQQSIDLVCRILLDPGDSVLVESPTYLAALQVIQSYQGISHGVACDDHGMLPESLEEQLQLHRPKLVYINPTFSNPTGKVWSRERRQQAVDLCRKYGVLILEDDPYGEIRFNPEQLDAPALAALDAASYEGPSNVIYTSTFSKTVAPGLRTGWILAAPDVVKIAARAKQGADLHSSSIDQRALHALLETFDLDAHIRYISQDYEQRMRTLTELMARKSWEGITWNSPQGGMFLWLTLPEGMLASNLFTYGIQEKVCIVPGDSFYAGTPELNRMRINFTHTDPELLPEAVERMDRAIQRWHASSQSDHVVTM
;
A
#
# COMPACT_ATOMS: atom_id res chain seq x y z
N MET A 1 -29.37 28.30 -1.10
CA MET A 1 -29.28 27.41 0.07
C MET A 1 -28.11 26.47 -0.16
N SER A 2 -27.21 26.31 0.81
CA SER A 2 -26.11 25.34 0.72
C SER A 2 -26.62 23.93 1.04
N THR A 3 -26.15 22.92 0.32
CA THR A 3 -26.47 21.51 0.61
C THR A 3 -26.02 21.15 2.04
N PRO A 4 -26.88 20.53 2.88
CA PRO A 4 -26.53 20.17 4.26
C PRO A 4 -25.74 18.85 4.30
N TRP A 5 -24.44 18.92 4.04
CA TRP A 5 -23.54 17.76 4.07
C TRP A 5 -23.38 17.18 5.48
N SER A 6 -23.13 15.86 5.57
CA SER A 6 -22.78 15.20 6.84
C SER A 6 -21.40 15.64 7.34
N LYS A 7 -21.14 15.48 8.65
CA LYS A 7 -19.80 15.73 9.22
C LYS A 7 -18.72 14.88 8.55
N MET A 8 -19.03 13.62 8.23
CA MET A 8 -18.14 12.73 7.49
C MET A 8 -17.77 13.36 6.14
N ALA A 9 -18.75 13.78 5.33
CA ALA A 9 -18.50 14.39 4.03
C ALA A 9 -17.73 15.72 4.11
N GLN A 10 -17.91 16.49 5.19
CA GLN A 10 -17.16 17.72 5.44
C GLN A 10 -15.70 17.46 5.84
N ASN A 11 -15.42 16.32 6.49
CA ASN A 11 -14.09 15.95 6.99
C ASN A 11 -13.31 15.01 6.06
N THR A 12 -13.94 14.48 5.00
CA THR A 12 -13.25 13.68 3.99
C THR A 12 -12.22 14.56 3.27
N PRO A 13 -10.91 14.29 3.44
CA PRO A 13 -9.87 15.11 2.82
C PRO A 13 -9.87 14.94 1.30
N SER A 14 -9.53 16.02 0.57
CA SER A 14 -9.15 15.88 -0.84
C SER A 14 -7.80 15.14 -0.93
N SER A 15 -7.62 14.37 -2.00
CA SER A 15 -6.37 13.65 -2.22
C SER A 15 -5.39 14.52 -3.00
N VAL A 16 -4.49 15.22 -2.28
CA VAL A 16 -3.41 16.02 -2.88
C VAL A 16 -2.60 15.17 -3.86
N VAL A 17 -2.31 13.92 -3.52
CA VAL A 17 -1.62 12.97 -4.42
C VAL A 17 -2.45 12.67 -5.67
N ARG A 18 -3.79 12.59 -5.59
CA ARG A 18 -4.62 12.44 -6.79
C ARG A 18 -4.49 13.64 -7.72
N ASP A 19 -4.51 14.86 -7.17
CA ASP A 19 -4.37 16.08 -7.97
C ASP A 19 -2.97 16.15 -8.62
N MET A 20 -1.93 15.75 -7.88
CA MET A 20 -0.56 15.58 -8.41
C MET A 20 -0.48 14.50 -9.51
N LEU A 21 -1.19 13.37 -9.33
CA LEU A 21 -1.23 12.30 -10.33
C LEU A 21 -2.01 12.70 -11.58
N GLN A 22 -2.98 13.61 -11.48
CA GLN A 22 -3.65 14.17 -12.65
C GLN A 22 -2.67 15.02 -13.47
N ALA A 23 -1.82 15.83 -12.81
CA ALA A 23 -0.73 16.53 -13.50
C ALA A 23 0.27 15.55 -14.13
N ALA A 24 0.46 14.37 -13.53
CA ALA A 24 1.33 13.33 -14.06
C ALA A 24 0.86 12.70 -15.38
N GLN A 25 -0.40 12.91 -15.78
CA GLN A 25 -0.97 12.43 -17.05
C GLN A 25 -0.80 13.43 -18.21
N ALA A 26 -0.14 14.57 -17.98
CA ALA A 26 0.11 15.55 -19.03
C ALA A 26 0.96 14.95 -20.18
N PRO A 27 0.70 15.31 -21.45
CA PRO A 27 1.49 14.80 -22.58
C PRO A 27 2.99 15.04 -22.43
N GLY A 28 3.79 13.97 -22.61
CA GLY A 28 5.24 14.00 -22.51
C GLY A 28 5.79 14.00 -21.07
N MET A 29 4.93 13.87 -20.05
CA MET A 29 5.31 13.66 -18.67
C MET A 29 5.85 12.24 -18.45
N ILE A 30 6.99 12.13 -17.77
CA ILE A 30 7.47 10.85 -17.25
C ILE A 30 7.07 10.77 -15.78
N SER A 31 6.16 9.85 -15.45
CA SER A 31 5.64 9.72 -14.09
C SER A 31 6.36 8.63 -13.32
N LEU A 32 7.18 9.03 -12.35
CA LEU A 32 7.76 8.19 -11.29
C LEU A 32 6.89 8.23 -10.02
N ALA A 33 5.63 8.67 -10.13
CA ALA A 33 4.80 9.00 -8.98
C ALA A 33 3.90 7.83 -8.54
N GLY A 34 2.89 7.50 -9.35
CA GLY A 34 1.77 6.64 -8.95
C GLY A 34 2.19 5.27 -8.41
N GLY A 35 1.40 4.73 -7.46
CA GLY A 35 1.59 3.36 -6.93
C GLY A 35 1.09 2.27 -7.87
N LEU A 36 1.50 2.35 -9.14
CA LEU A 36 0.95 1.57 -10.25
C LEU A 36 1.94 0.47 -10.70
N PRO A 37 1.50 -0.78 -10.87
CA PRO A 37 2.34 -1.81 -11.49
C PRO A 37 2.61 -1.49 -12.97
N ALA A 38 3.61 -2.15 -13.54
CA ALA A 38 3.89 -2.09 -14.98
C ALA A 38 2.70 -2.66 -15.77
N GLN A 39 2.16 -1.90 -16.72
CA GLN A 39 1.03 -2.39 -17.52
C GLN A 39 1.44 -3.54 -18.46
N THR A 40 2.70 -3.52 -18.91
CA THR A 40 3.29 -4.56 -19.75
C THR A 40 3.39 -5.91 -19.04
N SER A 41 3.33 -5.92 -17.70
CA SER A 41 3.35 -7.16 -16.93
C SER A 41 1.96 -7.75 -16.68
N PHE A 42 0.86 -7.13 -17.13
CA PHE A 42 -0.45 -7.73 -16.89
C PHE A 42 -0.65 -9.01 -17.72
N PRO A 43 -1.15 -10.12 -17.13
CA PRO A 43 -1.35 -11.37 -17.86
C PRO A 43 -2.64 -11.31 -18.70
N LEU A 44 -2.69 -10.39 -19.67
CA LEU A 44 -3.90 -10.02 -20.42
C LEU A 44 -4.59 -11.21 -21.08
N GLU A 45 -3.83 -12.08 -21.75
CA GLU A 45 -4.40 -13.27 -22.41
C GLU A 45 -4.97 -14.28 -21.42
N ALA A 46 -4.31 -14.48 -20.28
CA ALA A 46 -4.81 -15.36 -19.22
C ALA A 46 -6.09 -14.78 -18.58
N ILE A 47 -6.13 -13.47 -18.38
CA ILE A 47 -7.32 -12.76 -17.91
C ILE A 47 -8.45 -12.93 -18.94
N ARG A 48 -8.19 -12.67 -20.23
CA ARG A 48 -9.17 -12.83 -21.31
C ARG A 48 -9.76 -14.25 -21.32
N ALA A 49 -8.92 -15.27 -21.31
CA ALA A 49 -9.35 -16.67 -21.28
C ALA A 49 -10.19 -16.99 -20.03
N ALA A 50 -9.84 -16.41 -18.87
CA ALA A 50 -10.59 -16.60 -17.65
C ALA A 50 -12.01 -15.98 -17.71
N TYR A 51 -12.15 -14.77 -18.26
CA TYR A 51 -13.46 -14.16 -18.49
C TYR A 51 -14.28 -14.94 -19.53
N GLU A 52 -13.66 -15.38 -20.63
CA GLU A 52 -14.32 -16.24 -21.62
C GLU A 52 -14.87 -17.52 -20.97
N LYS A 53 -14.08 -18.19 -20.11
CA LYS A 53 -14.51 -19.37 -19.34
C LYS A 53 -15.71 -19.07 -18.44
N VAL A 54 -15.74 -17.89 -17.80
CA VAL A 54 -16.89 -17.46 -16.99
C VAL A 54 -18.14 -17.30 -17.83
N PHE A 55 -18.07 -16.60 -18.97
CA PHE A 55 -19.24 -16.39 -19.83
C PHE A 55 -19.74 -17.68 -20.49
N MET A 56 -18.84 -18.63 -20.81
CA MET A 56 -19.23 -19.95 -21.29
C MET A 56 -19.94 -20.81 -20.22
N SER A 57 -19.70 -20.54 -18.93
CA SER A 57 -20.33 -21.29 -17.83
C SER A 57 -21.80 -20.90 -17.56
N GLY A 58 -22.34 -19.94 -18.32
CA GLY A 58 -23.72 -19.48 -18.24
C GLY A 58 -23.88 -18.14 -17.50
N SER A 59 -25.13 -17.78 -17.18
CA SER A 59 -25.49 -16.46 -16.66
C SER A 59 -25.29 -16.29 -15.16
N ALA A 60 -24.88 -17.33 -14.42
CA ALA A 60 -24.77 -17.28 -12.96
C ALA A 60 -23.80 -16.19 -12.45
N ALA A 61 -22.77 -15.85 -13.23
CA ALA A 61 -21.83 -14.78 -12.91
C ALA A 61 -22.44 -13.36 -13.00
N LEU A 62 -23.58 -13.22 -13.70
CA LEU A 62 -24.27 -11.95 -13.91
C LEU A 62 -25.32 -11.65 -12.82
N GLN A 63 -25.55 -12.60 -11.91
CA GLN A 63 -26.53 -12.46 -10.83
C GLN A 63 -25.87 -11.96 -9.54
N TYR A 64 -26.69 -11.44 -8.63
CA TYR A 64 -26.29 -11.17 -7.26
C TYR A 64 -25.65 -12.40 -6.59
N ALA A 65 -24.64 -12.15 -5.76
CA ALA A 65 -23.86 -13.18 -5.06
C ALA A 65 -23.80 -12.91 -3.55
N GLU A 66 -23.22 -13.87 -2.81
CA GLU A 66 -22.97 -13.75 -1.36
C GLU A 66 -22.04 -12.57 -1.05
N THR A 67 -22.35 -11.84 0.03
CA THR A 67 -21.56 -10.68 0.48
C THR A 67 -20.13 -11.08 0.86
N GLU A 68 -19.96 -12.26 1.47
CA GLU A 68 -18.68 -12.85 1.84
C GLU A 68 -17.76 -13.08 0.62
N GLY A 69 -18.37 -13.19 -0.56
CA GLY A 69 -17.69 -13.42 -1.82
C GLY A 69 -17.71 -14.88 -2.26
N TYR A 70 -17.41 -15.07 -3.54
CA TYR A 70 -17.45 -16.33 -4.25
C TYR A 70 -16.57 -17.39 -3.56
N ARG A 71 -17.23 -18.36 -2.92
CA ARG A 71 -16.58 -19.35 -2.05
C ARG A 71 -15.41 -20.10 -2.71
N PRO A 72 -15.47 -20.54 -3.98
CA PRO A 72 -14.33 -21.19 -4.62
C PRO A 72 -13.08 -20.30 -4.69
N LEU A 73 -13.24 -18.97 -4.89
CA LEU A 73 -12.11 -18.05 -4.82
C LEU A 73 -11.55 -17.94 -3.40
N ARG A 74 -12.42 -17.88 -2.38
CA ARG A 74 -11.97 -17.87 -0.96
C ARG A 74 -11.16 -19.11 -0.61
N VAL A 75 -11.57 -20.29 -1.10
CA VAL A 75 -10.81 -21.55 -0.93
C VAL A 75 -9.43 -21.44 -1.56
N LYS A 76 -9.32 -20.95 -2.80
CA LYS A 76 -8.03 -20.79 -3.48
C LYS A 76 -7.09 -19.79 -2.80
N ILE A 77 -7.64 -18.69 -2.28
CA ILE A 77 -6.84 -17.73 -1.52
C ILE A 77 -6.37 -18.38 -0.21
N ALA A 78 -7.23 -19.09 0.52
CA ALA A 78 -6.85 -19.79 1.74
C ALA A 78 -5.73 -20.82 1.51
N GLU A 79 -5.87 -21.68 0.50
CA GLU A 79 -4.81 -22.64 0.10
C GLU A 79 -3.47 -21.94 -0.20
N ARG A 80 -3.52 -20.80 -0.91
CA ARG A 80 -2.32 -20.00 -1.23
C ARG A 80 -1.67 -19.38 0.01
N LEU A 81 -2.47 -18.92 0.98
CA LEU A 81 -1.96 -18.33 2.23
C LEU A 81 -1.36 -19.42 3.13
N GLU A 82 -2.00 -20.58 3.24
CA GLU A 82 -1.49 -21.73 4.00
C GLU A 82 -0.15 -22.23 3.44
N ALA A 83 -0.04 -22.33 2.11
CA ALA A 83 1.21 -22.69 1.44
C ALA A 83 2.36 -21.71 1.73
N LYS A 84 2.05 -20.50 2.21
CA LYS A 84 3.00 -19.45 2.62
C LYS A 84 3.16 -19.31 4.12
N GLY A 85 2.60 -20.24 4.89
CA GLY A 85 2.73 -20.26 6.34
C GLY A 85 1.78 -19.33 7.08
N LEU A 86 0.73 -18.82 6.43
CA LEU A 86 -0.36 -18.10 7.09
C LEU A 86 -1.59 -19.01 7.20
N PRO A 87 -1.94 -19.52 8.40
CA PRO A 87 -3.16 -20.29 8.59
C PRO A 87 -4.39 -19.50 8.13
N ALA A 88 -5.18 -20.07 7.22
CA ALA A 88 -6.30 -19.37 6.63
C ALA A 88 -7.48 -20.32 6.39
N SER A 89 -8.67 -19.91 6.84
CA SER A 89 -9.91 -20.61 6.51
C SER A 89 -10.75 -19.75 5.57
N PRO A 90 -11.36 -20.32 4.52
CA PRO A 90 -12.29 -19.58 3.67
C PRO A 90 -13.50 -19.04 4.45
N ASP A 91 -13.87 -19.66 5.56
CA ASP A 91 -14.98 -19.22 6.42
C ASP A 91 -14.59 -18.03 7.31
N HIS A 92 -13.29 -17.75 7.43
CA HIS A 92 -12.72 -16.61 8.16
C HIS A 92 -12.28 -15.50 7.21
N MET A 93 -12.81 -15.50 5.98
CA MET A 93 -12.39 -14.59 4.91
C MET A 93 -13.58 -13.85 4.30
N LEU A 94 -13.39 -12.55 4.07
CA LEU A 94 -14.33 -11.67 3.37
C LEU A 94 -13.65 -11.11 2.12
N LEU A 95 -14.18 -11.38 0.93
CA LEU A 95 -13.69 -10.74 -0.29
C LEU A 95 -14.16 -9.27 -0.37
N THR A 96 -13.27 -8.40 -0.81
CA THR A 96 -13.49 -6.95 -0.85
C THR A 96 -13.16 -6.37 -2.23
N THR A 97 -13.66 -5.17 -2.49
CA THR A 97 -13.40 -4.39 -3.71
C THR A 97 -11.98 -3.75 -3.68
N GLY A 98 -10.97 -4.59 -3.45
CA GLY A 98 -9.58 -4.24 -3.17
C GLY A 98 -9.33 -3.90 -1.70
N SER A 99 -8.05 -3.87 -1.29
CA SER A 99 -7.65 -3.60 0.11
C SER A 99 -8.13 -2.25 0.65
N GLN A 100 -8.34 -1.25 -0.21
CA GLN A 100 -8.93 0.03 0.22
C GLN A 100 -10.32 -0.13 0.84
N GLN A 101 -11.16 -1.03 0.31
CA GLN A 101 -12.42 -1.36 0.94
C GLN A 101 -12.22 -2.14 2.23
N SER A 102 -11.20 -3.00 2.31
CA SER A 102 -10.85 -3.67 3.57
C SER A 102 -10.55 -2.65 4.68
N ILE A 103 -9.73 -1.64 4.39
CA ILE A 103 -9.39 -0.56 5.34
C ILE A 103 -10.64 0.25 5.71
N ASP A 104 -11.50 0.61 4.74
CA ASP A 104 -12.77 1.31 5.01
C ASP A 104 -13.69 0.51 5.93
N LEU A 105 -13.89 -0.79 5.65
CA LEU A 105 -14.75 -1.65 6.44
C LEU A 105 -14.23 -1.82 7.86
N VAL A 106 -12.92 -2.04 8.04
CA VAL A 106 -12.32 -2.16 9.37
C VAL A 106 -12.47 -0.86 10.16
N CYS A 107 -12.20 0.30 9.54
CA CYS A 107 -12.41 1.58 10.19
C CYS A 107 -13.89 1.79 10.56
N ARG A 108 -14.81 1.48 9.64
CA ARG A 108 -16.26 1.62 9.84
C ARG A 108 -16.79 0.83 11.03
N ILE A 109 -16.28 -0.38 11.26
CA ILE A 109 -16.79 -1.25 12.33
C ILE A 109 -16.10 -1.01 13.67
N LEU A 110 -14.96 -0.33 13.70
CA LEU A 110 -14.16 -0.11 14.92
C LEU A 110 -14.13 1.33 15.43
N LEU A 111 -14.26 2.34 14.55
CA LEU A 111 -14.02 3.73 14.90
C LEU A 111 -15.30 4.52 15.11
N ASP A 112 -15.37 5.17 16.26
CA ASP A 112 -16.23 6.32 16.53
C ASP A 112 -15.45 7.65 16.36
N PRO A 113 -16.13 8.79 16.16
CA PRO A 113 -15.46 10.09 16.10
C PRO A 113 -14.61 10.38 17.33
N GLY A 114 -13.33 10.70 17.12
CA GLY A 114 -12.35 10.98 18.17
C GLY A 114 -11.55 9.75 18.63
N ASP A 115 -11.88 8.54 18.16
CA ASP A 115 -11.07 7.36 18.46
C ASP A 115 -9.67 7.47 17.88
N SER A 116 -8.69 6.94 18.62
CA SER A 116 -7.28 6.97 18.23
C SER A 116 -6.88 5.73 17.44
N VAL A 117 -6.06 5.93 16.40
CA VAL A 117 -5.44 4.87 15.59
C VAL A 117 -3.94 5.09 15.57
N LEU A 118 -3.16 4.06 15.86
CA LEU A 118 -1.70 4.14 15.70
C LEU A 118 -1.31 3.73 14.29
N VAL A 119 -0.35 4.44 13.72
CA VAL A 119 0.17 4.19 12.37
C VAL A 119 1.69 4.28 12.35
N GLU A 120 2.32 3.67 11.36
CA GLU A 120 3.73 3.91 11.07
C GLU A 120 4.00 5.39 10.73
N SER A 121 5.21 5.86 10.98
CA SER A 121 5.64 7.19 10.56
C SER A 121 6.87 7.10 9.66
N PRO A 122 6.73 7.32 8.33
CA PRO A 122 5.50 7.58 7.56
C PRO A 122 4.66 6.32 7.28
N THR A 123 3.44 6.49 6.75
CA THR A 123 2.51 5.41 6.41
C THR A 123 1.74 5.65 5.11
N TYR A 124 0.83 4.74 4.74
CA TYR A 124 0.02 4.83 3.54
C TYR A 124 -1.03 5.95 3.64
N LEU A 125 -0.87 6.97 2.79
CA LEU A 125 -1.77 8.13 2.72
C LEU A 125 -3.27 7.76 2.68
N ALA A 126 -3.67 6.76 1.88
CA ALA A 126 -5.09 6.47 1.75
C ALA A 126 -5.69 5.80 3.01
N ALA A 127 -4.86 5.18 3.86
CA ALA A 127 -5.29 4.74 5.18
C ALA A 127 -5.57 5.94 6.09
N LEU A 128 -4.69 6.94 6.12
CA LEU A 128 -4.89 8.19 6.85
C LEU A 128 -6.19 8.90 6.43
N GLN A 129 -6.46 8.95 5.12
CA GLN A 129 -7.68 9.56 4.58
C GLN A 129 -8.95 8.84 5.03
N VAL A 130 -8.93 7.50 5.07
CA VAL A 130 -10.07 6.71 5.57
C VAL A 130 -10.27 6.98 7.06
N ILE A 131 -9.22 6.90 7.88
CA ILE A 131 -9.29 7.15 9.31
C ILE A 131 -9.87 8.54 9.58
N GLN A 132 -9.36 9.57 8.90
CA GLN A 132 -9.83 10.95 9.02
C GLN A 132 -11.30 11.10 8.59
N SER A 133 -11.75 10.38 7.56
CA SER A 133 -13.16 10.46 7.12
C SER A 133 -14.13 10.00 8.22
N TYR A 134 -13.74 9.01 9.04
CA TYR A 134 -14.48 8.58 10.22
C TYR A 134 -14.23 9.46 11.45
N GLN A 135 -13.50 10.57 11.30
CA GLN A 135 -13.05 11.47 12.37
C GLN A 135 -12.17 10.76 13.42
N GLY A 136 -11.48 9.69 13.02
CA GLY A 136 -10.42 9.09 13.82
C GLY A 136 -9.19 9.99 13.86
N ILE A 137 -8.40 9.85 14.93
CA ILE A 137 -7.16 10.60 15.15
C ILE A 137 -5.99 9.65 14.96
N SER A 138 -5.20 9.87 13.91
CA SER A 138 -3.99 9.07 13.65
C SER A 138 -2.82 9.60 14.49
N HIS A 139 -2.13 8.70 15.21
CA HIS A 139 -0.88 9.01 15.91
C HIS A 139 0.26 8.19 15.33
N GLY A 140 1.36 8.86 14.99
CA GLY A 140 2.54 8.21 14.43
C GLY A 140 3.36 7.52 15.52
N VAL A 141 3.72 6.26 15.27
CA VAL A 141 4.69 5.51 16.06
C VAL A 141 6.06 5.66 15.39
N ALA A 142 7.10 5.95 16.19
CA ALA A 142 8.45 6.07 15.66
C ALA A 142 8.93 4.73 15.08
N CYS A 143 9.61 4.77 13.94
CA CYS A 143 10.11 3.59 13.24
C CYS A 143 11.60 3.72 12.93
N ASP A 144 12.30 2.58 12.87
CA ASP A 144 13.66 2.47 12.32
C ASP A 144 13.65 1.70 10.98
N ASP A 145 14.76 1.09 10.60
CA ASP A 145 14.86 0.26 9.39
C ASP A 145 14.24 -1.13 9.54
N HIS A 146 13.91 -1.54 10.77
CA HIS A 146 13.35 -2.84 11.10
C HIS A 146 11.86 -2.79 11.45
N GLY A 147 11.29 -1.60 11.65
CA GLY A 147 9.85 -1.36 11.84
C GLY A 147 9.55 -0.42 12.99
N MET A 148 8.33 -0.48 13.56
CA MET A 148 7.97 0.33 14.73
C MET A 148 8.88 0.02 15.92
N LEU A 149 9.38 1.06 16.58
CA LEU A 149 10.15 0.93 17.81
C LEU A 149 9.22 0.45 18.95
N PRO A 150 9.51 -0.68 19.63
CA PRO A 150 8.65 -1.25 20.67
C PRO A 150 8.39 -0.30 21.82
N GLU A 151 9.39 0.47 22.25
CA GLU A 151 9.28 1.47 23.29
C GLU A 151 8.34 2.61 22.89
N SER A 152 8.40 3.06 21.63
CA SER A 152 7.48 4.07 21.11
C SER A 152 6.06 3.49 21.00
N LEU A 153 5.94 2.27 20.49
CA LEU A 153 4.64 1.59 20.38
C LEU A 153 3.98 1.43 21.74
N GLU A 154 4.72 0.97 22.76
CA GLU A 154 4.20 0.78 24.11
C GLU A 154 3.76 2.11 24.75
N GLU A 155 4.57 3.16 24.61
CA GLU A 155 4.21 4.51 25.09
C GLU A 155 2.90 5.00 24.45
N GLN A 156 2.79 4.90 23.11
CA GLN A 156 1.60 5.34 22.38
C GLN A 156 0.35 4.50 22.70
N LEU A 157 0.52 3.19 22.92
CA LEU A 157 -0.56 2.30 23.37
C LEU A 157 -1.10 2.72 24.75
N GLN A 158 -0.22 3.07 25.68
CA GLN A 158 -0.61 3.54 27.03
C GLN A 158 -1.27 4.92 26.98
N LEU A 159 -0.69 5.84 26.20
CA LEU A 159 -1.11 7.24 26.14
C LEU A 159 -2.47 7.40 25.46
N HIS A 160 -2.66 6.76 24.30
CA HIS A 160 -3.82 7.00 23.45
C HIS A 160 -4.90 5.93 23.56
N ARG A 161 -4.58 4.74 24.10
CA ARG A 161 -5.50 3.59 24.16
C ARG A 161 -6.27 3.38 22.84
N PRO A 162 -5.52 3.23 21.73
CA PRO A 162 -6.08 3.23 20.39
C PRO A 162 -7.05 2.06 20.18
N LYS A 163 -7.97 2.21 19.22
CA LYS A 163 -8.84 1.12 18.76
C LYS A 163 -8.11 0.14 17.85
N LEU A 164 -7.09 0.63 17.14
CA LEU A 164 -6.43 -0.08 16.06
C LEU A 164 -4.98 0.38 15.90
N VAL A 165 -4.10 -0.54 15.52
CA VAL A 165 -2.78 -0.23 14.95
C VAL A 165 -2.78 -0.64 13.47
N TYR A 166 -2.59 0.30 12.55
CA TYR A 166 -2.43 0.02 11.13
C TYR A 166 -0.95 -0.12 10.77
N ILE A 167 -0.61 -1.23 10.12
CA ILE A 167 0.77 -1.59 9.77
C ILE A 167 0.81 -2.08 8.32
N ASN A 168 1.76 -1.59 7.54
CA ASN A 168 2.13 -2.08 6.22
C ASN A 168 3.59 -2.59 6.27
N PRO A 169 3.84 -3.80 6.80
CA PRO A 169 5.16 -4.19 7.27
C PRO A 169 6.09 -4.71 6.16
N THR A 170 5.56 -4.94 4.94
CA THR A 170 6.30 -5.57 3.83
C THR A 170 6.33 -4.65 2.61
N PHE A 171 7.50 -4.10 2.32
CA PHE A 171 7.73 -3.15 1.23
C PHE A 171 6.81 -1.93 1.29
N SER A 172 6.78 -1.32 2.48
CA SER A 172 5.75 -0.36 2.88
C SER A 172 5.58 0.80 1.90
N ASN A 173 4.36 1.32 1.79
CA ASN A 173 4.13 2.57 1.09
C ASN A 173 4.13 3.72 2.12
N PRO A 174 5.11 4.64 2.10
CA PRO A 174 5.97 4.96 0.96
C PRO A 174 7.40 4.41 1.02
N THR A 175 7.85 3.86 2.15
CA THR A 175 9.30 3.73 2.40
C THR A 175 9.99 2.57 1.68
N GLY A 176 9.25 1.58 1.18
CA GLY A 176 9.77 0.35 0.60
C GLY A 176 10.47 -0.57 1.61
N LYS A 177 10.41 -0.26 2.91
CA LYS A 177 11.06 -1.05 3.98
C LYS A 177 10.34 -2.37 4.22
N VAL A 178 11.08 -3.35 4.73
CA VAL A 178 10.56 -4.63 5.21
C VAL A 178 10.92 -4.77 6.68
N TRP A 179 9.91 -5.01 7.51
CA TRP A 179 10.11 -5.22 8.94
C TRP A 179 10.81 -6.55 9.22
N SER A 180 11.66 -6.56 10.24
CA SER A 180 12.28 -7.80 10.72
C SER A 180 11.25 -8.69 11.43
N ARG A 181 11.52 -10.00 11.46
CA ARG A 181 10.68 -10.96 12.20
C ARG A 181 10.53 -10.58 13.67
N GLU A 182 11.63 -10.16 14.31
CA GLU A 182 11.64 -9.76 15.71
C GLU A 182 10.71 -8.57 15.95
N ARG A 183 10.74 -7.57 15.06
CA ARG A 183 9.90 -6.38 15.21
C ARG A 183 8.42 -6.67 15.03
N ARG A 184 8.10 -7.55 14.08
CA ARG A 184 6.73 -8.07 13.88
C ARG A 184 6.22 -8.80 15.13
N GLN A 185 7.04 -9.66 15.73
CA GLN A 185 6.68 -10.37 16.96
C GLN A 185 6.46 -9.40 18.13
N GLN A 186 7.38 -8.45 18.34
CA GLN A 186 7.27 -7.44 19.40
C GLN A 186 5.98 -6.61 19.27
N ALA A 187 5.60 -6.24 18.05
CA ALA A 187 4.35 -5.52 17.79
C ALA A 187 3.11 -6.36 18.12
N VAL A 188 3.10 -7.64 17.72
CA VAL A 188 2.03 -8.59 18.09
C VAL A 188 1.92 -8.71 19.61
N ASP A 189 3.05 -8.93 20.30
CA ASP A 189 3.09 -9.14 21.74
C ASP A 189 2.57 -7.91 22.51
N LEU A 190 3.01 -6.71 22.12
CA LEU A 190 2.53 -5.46 22.71
C LEU A 190 1.03 -5.26 22.44
N CYS A 191 0.58 -5.41 21.20
CA CYS A 191 -0.84 -5.22 20.89
C CYS A 191 -1.74 -6.23 21.62
N ARG A 192 -1.29 -7.49 21.77
CA ARG A 192 -1.96 -8.50 22.60
C ARG A 192 -2.01 -8.09 24.07
N LYS A 193 -0.87 -7.64 24.65
CA LYS A 193 -0.77 -7.18 26.04
C LYS A 193 -1.76 -6.07 26.37
N TYR A 194 -1.98 -5.13 25.44
CA TYR A 194 -2.88 -4.00 25.61
C TYR A 194 -4.31 -4.24 25.07
N GLY A 195 -4.58 -5.40 24.47
CA GLY A 195 -5.90 -5.73 23.91
C GLY A 195 -6.29 -4.87 22.72
N VAL A 196 -5.32 -4.46 21.89
CA VAL A 196 -5.52 -3.60 20.71
C VAL A 196 -5.37 -4.43 19.44
N LEU A 197 -6.30 -4.31 18.50
CA LEU A 197 -6.24 -5.00 17.21
C LEU A 197 -5.15 -4.43 16.30
N ILE A 198 -4.57 -5.27 15.46
CA ILE A 198 -3.68 -4.87 14.37
C ILE A 198 -4.43 -5.03 13.04
N LEU A 199 -4.36 -4.03 12.16
CA LEU A 199 -4.68 -4.16 10.73
C LEU A 199 -3.36 -4.26 9.96
N GLU A 200 -3.00 -5.47 9.54
CA GLU A 200 -1.85 -5.75 8.69
C GLU A 200 -2.27 -5.65 7.21
N ASP A 201 -1.79 -4.62 6.52
CA ASP A 201 -2.02 -4.39 5.09
C ASP A 201 -0.79 -4.80 4.26
N ASP A 202 -0.92 -5.90 3.53
CA ASP A 202 0.17 -6.56 2.82
C ASP A 202 -0.10 -6.70 1.30
N PRO A 203 -0.20 -5.58 0.55
CA PRO A 203 -0.45 -5.63 -0.89
C PRO A 203 0.80 -5.99 -1.71
N TYR A 204 1.98 -5.99 -1.10
CA TYR A 204 3.27 -6.15 -1.78
C TYR A 204 4.04 -7.41 -1.37
N GLY A 205 3.63 -8.13 -0.32
CA GLY A 205 4.46 -9.16 0.32
C GLY A 205 4.92 -10.31 -0.57
N GLU A 206 4.29 -10.50 -1.72
CA GLU A 206 4.68 -11.48 -2.74
C GLU A 206 5.80 -11.00 -3.68
N ILE A 207 5.96 -9.69 -3.87
CA ILE A 207 6.89 -9.10 -4.83
C ILE A 207 8.27 -8.97 -4.17
N ARG A 208 8.96 -10.11 -4.02
CA ARG A 208 10.26 -10.22 -3.34
C ARG A 208 11.38 -10.39 -4.37
N PHE A 209 12.44 -9.59 -4.27
CA PHE A 209 13.59 -9.71 -5.19
C PHE A 209 14.48 -10.91 -4.85
N ASN A 210 14.70 -11.16 -3.56
CA ASN A 210 15.41 -12.34 -3.07
C ASN A 210 14.62 -13.06 -1.97
N PRO A 211 13.62 -13.88 -2.34
CA PRO A 211 12.70 -14.48 -1.37
C PRO A 211 13.40 -15.42 -0.37
N GLU A 212 14.49 -16.10 -0.77
CA GLU A 212 15.21 -17.05 0.08
C GLU A 212 15.98 -16.37 1.23
N GLN A 213 16.27 -15.07 1.09
CA GLN A 213 17.01 -14.28 2.08
C GLN A 213 16.11 -13.44 2.99
N LEU A 214 14.79 -13.53 2.81
CA LEU A 214 13.80 -12.68 3.50
C LEU A 214 12.95 -13.47 4.50
N ASP A 215 13.37 -13.48 5.77
CA ASP A 215 12.55 -13.94 6.91
C ASP A 215 11.62 -12.81 7.40
N ALA A 216 10.47 -12.70 6.73
CA ALA A 216 9.43 -11.71 7.03
C ALA A 216 8.04 -12.37 6.97
N PRO A 217 7.65 -13.18 7.98
CA PRO A 217 6.32 -13.77 8.06
C PRO A 217 5.27 -12.68 8.33
N ALA A 218 4.02 -12.93 7.94
CA ALA A 218 2.91 -12.03 8.30
C ALA A 218 2.78 -11.91 9.83
N LEU A 219 2.41 -10.73 10.35
CA LEU A 219 2.07 -10.57 11.77
C LEU A 219 0.94 -11.52 12.16
N ALA A 220 -0.04 -11.72 11.27
CA ALA A 220 -1.12 -12.68 11.50
C ALA A 220 -0.62 -14.13 11.65
N ALA A 221 0.45 -14.51 10.95
CA ALA A 221 1.05 -15.84 11.08
C ALA A 221 1.79 -15.98 12.42
N LEU A 222 2.53 -14.94 12.82
CA LEU A 222 3.21 -14.89 14.12
C LEU A 222 2.23 -14.92 15.29
N ASP A 223 1.12 -14.18 15.18
CA ASP A 223 0.04 -14.17 16.16
C ASP A 223 -0.59 -15.56 16.33
N ALA A 224 -0.94 -16.21 15.23
CA ALA A 224 -1.50 -17.57 15.24
C ALA A 224 -0.51 -18.62 15.77
N ALA A 225 0.79 -18.43 15.56
CA ALA A 225 1.82 -19.34 16.06
C ALA A 225 2.14 -19.13 17.56
N SER A 226 1.93 -17.92 18.07
CA SER A 226 2.35 -17.53 19.43
C SER A 226 1.21 -17.59 20.46
N TYR A 227 -0.04 -17.49 20.01
CA TYR A 227 -1.20 -17.36 20.90
C TYR A 227 -2.33 -18.31 20.52
N GLU A 228 -2.98 -18.90 21.53
CA GLU A 228 -4.22 -19.65 21.35
C GLU A 228 -5.45 -18.72 21.29
N GLY A 229 -6.50 -19.16 20.60
CA GLY A 229 -7.77 -18.44 20.51
C GLY A 229 -7.89 -17.52 19.29
N PRO A 230 -8.86 -16.59 19.29
CA PRO A 230 -9.07 -15.68 18.17
C PRO A 230 -7.83 -14.82 17.88
N SER A 231 -7.53 -14.62 16.59
CA SER A 231 -6.42 -13.76 16.18
C SER A 231 -6.69 -12.30 16.54
N ASN A 232 -5.63 -11.60 16.97
CA ASN A 232 -5.64 -10.16 17.24
C ASN A 232 -5.20 -9.35 16.00
N VAL A 233 -4.90 -10.04 14.89
CA VAL A 233 -4.47 -9.43 13.63
C VAL A 233 -5.55 -9.64 12.58
N ILE A 234 -6.00 -8.53 12.00
CA ILE A 234 -6.82 -8.48 10.80
C ILE A 234 -5.85 -8.35 9.63
N TYR A 235 -5.71 -9.40 8.84
CA TYR A 235 -4.85 -9.39 7.65
C TYR A 235 -5.65 -8.95 6.42
N THR A 236 -5.10 -8.06 5.61
CA THR A 236 -5.66 -7.69 4.31
C THR A 236 -4.61 -7.70 3.22
N SER A 237 -5.00 -8.16 2.03
CA SER A 237 -4.16 -8.11 0.83
C SER A 237 -5.03 -8.03 -0.43
N THR A 238 -4.40 -8.02 -1.61
CA THR A 238 -5.05 -7.75 -2.88
C THR A 238 -4.32 -8.33 -4.09
N PHE A 239 -5.08 -8.66 -5.13
CA PHE A 239 -4.54 -8.97 -6.46
C PHE A 239 -4.11 -7.74 -7.26
N SER A 240 -4.23 -6.54 -6.69
CA SER A 240 -3.98 -5.29 -7.41
C SER A 240 -2.53 -5.13 -7.88
N LYS A 241 -1.58 -5.78 -7.20
CA LYS A 241 -0.14 -5.65 -7.46
C LYS A 241 0.48 -6.91 -8.08
N THR A 242 -0.23 -8.03 -8.00
CA THR A 242 0.24 -9.34 -8.48
C THR A 242 -0.48 -9.82 -9.74
N VAL A 243 -1.65 -9.28 -10.07
CA VAL A 243 -2.41 -9.64 -11.28
C VAL A 243 -2.78 -8.39 -12.07
N ALA A 244 -3.77 -7.63 -11.58
CA ALA A 244 -4.20 -6.40 -12.23
C ALA A 244 -5.03 -5.53 -11.26
N PRO A 245 -4.72 -4.23 -11.11
CA PRO A 245 -5.48 -3.33 -10.23
C PRO A 245 -6.92 -3.12 -10.67
N GLY A 246 -7.21 -3.26 -11.98
CA GLY A 246 -8.55 -3.09 -12.56
C GLY A 246 -9.57 -4.13 -12.12
N LEU A 247 -9.13 -5.30 -11.65
CA LEU A 247 -10.02 -6.36 -11.14
C LEU A 247 -10.62 -6.04 -9.77
N ARG A 248 -10.13 -4.98 -9.11
CA ARG A 248 -10.62 -4.48 -7.82
C ARG A 248 -10.90 -5.59 -6.80
N THR A 249 -10.01 -6.58 -6.66
CA THR A 249 -10.23 -7.71 -5.74
C THR A 249 -9.19 -7.74 -4.63
N GLY A 250 -9.66 -7.78 -3.39
CA GLY A 250 -8.88 -7.96 -2.17
C GLY A 250 -9.64 -8.83 -1.18
N TRP A 251 -9.09 -9.00 0.01
CA TRP A 251 -9.74 -9.76 1.07
C TRP A 251 -9.35 -9.27 2.45
N ILE A 252 -10.21 -9.57 3.43
CA ILE A 252 -9.90 -9.57 4.86
C ILE A 252 -9.81 -11.03 5.30
N LEU A 253 -8.80 -11.38 6.08
CA LEU A 253 -8.71 -12.60 6.87
C LEU A 253 -8.65 -12.19 8.35
N ALA A 254 -9.61 -12.64 9.15
CA ALA A 254 -9.74 -12.23 10.55
C ALA A 254 -10.53 -13.24 11.38
N ALA A 255 -10.67 -13.00 12.69
CA ALA A 255 -11.54 -13.79 13.55
C ALA A 255 -13.02 -13.79 13.05
N PRO A 256 -13.77 -14.89 13.27
CA PRO A 256 -15.13 -15.05 12.72
C PRO A 256 -16.12 -13.94 13.07
N ASP A 257 -16.01 -13.37 14.26
CA ASP A 257 -16.85 -12.27 14.74
C ASP A 257 -16.54 -10.96 13.99
N VAL A 258 -15.26 -10.66 13.75
CA VAL A 258 -14.82 -9.52 12.92
C VAL A 258 -15.34 -9.68 11.50
N VAL A 259 -15.16 -10.84 10.88
CA VAL A 259 -15.63 -11.13 9.51
C VAL A 259 -17.14 -10.96 9.41
N LYS A 260 -17.91 -11.47 10.38
CA LYS A 260 -19.36 -11.36 10.41
C LYS A 260 -19.85 -9.91 10.47
N ILE A 261 -19.21 -9.07 11.28
CA ILE A 261 -19.57 -7.65 11.39
C ILE A 261 -19.11 -6.87 10.15
N ALA A 262 -17.91 -7.15 9.63
CA ALA A 262 -17.42 -6.56 8.37
C ALA A 262 -18.31 -6.93 7.18
N ALA A 263 -18.81 -8.17 7.09
CA ALA A 263 -19.74 -8.60 6.05
C ALA A 263 -21.07 -7.82 6.11
N ARG A 264 -21.62 -7.58 7.30
CA ARG A 264 -22.82 -6.72 7.46
C ARG A 264 -22.56 -5.29 7.01
N ALA A 265 -21.42 -4.72 7.40
CA ALA A 265 -21.01 -3.39 6.98
C ALA A 265 -20.84 -3.29 5.45
N LYS A 266 -20.25 -4.33 4.84
CA LYS A 266 -20.11 -4.47 3.38
C LYS A 266 -21.46 -4.58 2.69
N GLN A 267 -22.38 -5.39 3.21
CA GLN A 267 -23.71 -5.55 2.65
C GLN A 267 -24.44 -4.21 2.54
N GLY A 268 -24.31 -3.36 3.58
CA GLY A 268 -24.86 -2.00 3.56
C GLY A 268 -24.07 -1.01 2.68
N ALA A 269 -22.83 -1.32 2.31
CA ALA A 269 -21.98 -0.49 1.47
C ALA A 269 -22.18 -0.75 -0.04
N ASP A 270 -22.13 -2.02 -0.45
CA ASP A 270 -22.14 -2.41 -1.86
C ASP A 270 -22.81 -3.76 -2.15
N LEU A 271 -23.52 -4.36 -1.19
CA LEU A 271 -24.11 -5.71 -1.23
C LEU A 271 -23.06 -6.82 -1.36
N HIS A 272 -22.33 -6.89 -2.46
CA HIS A 272 -21.22 -7.78 -2.71
C HIS A 272 -20.31 -7.19 -3.81
N SER A 273 -19.04 -7.61 -3.85
CA SER A 273 -18.13 -7.21 -4.94
C SER A 273 -18.46 -7.95 -6.25
N SER A 274 -17.93 -7.48 -7.38
CA SER A 274 -18.18 -8.03 -8.73
C SER A 274 -18.06 -9.56 -8.78
N SER A 275 -19.18 -10.26 -9.02
CA SER A 275 -19.17 -11.72 -9.13
C SER A 275 -18.44 -12.18 -10.39
N ILE A 276 -18.42 -11.37 -11.45
CA ILE A 276 -17.74 -11.69 -12.70
C ILE A 276 -16.23 -11.71 -12.44
N ASP A 277 -15.70 -10.66 -11.82
CA ASP A 277 -14.25 -10.54 -11.57
C ASP A 277 -13.76 -11.62 -10.61
N GLN A 278 -14.53 -11.95 -9.57
CA GLN A 278 -14.18 -13.02 -8.64
C GLN A 278 -14.18 -14.40 -9.30
N ARG A 279 -15.15 -14.69 -10.18
CA ARG A 279 -15.19 -15.96 -10.91
C ARG A 279 -14.09 -16.03 -11.96
N ALA A 280 -13.75 -14.91 -12.60
CA ALA A 280 -12.64 -14.82 -13.54
C ALA A 280 -11.31 -15.02 -12.81
N LEU A 281 -11.11 -14.39 -11.66
CA LEU A 281 -9.93 -14.63 -10.83
C LEU A 281 -9.82 -16.09 -10.40
N HIS A 282 -10.91 -16.71 -9.93
CA HIS A 282 -10.90 -18.13 -9.63
C HIS A 282 -10.51 -18.98 -10.86
N ALA A 283 -11.11 -18.70 -12.01
CA ALA A 283 -10.78 -19.39 -13.26
C ALA A 283 -9.31 -19.19 -13.68
N LEU A 284 -8.75 -17.99 -13.45
CA LEU A 284 -7.34 -17.68 -13.69
C LEU A 284 -6.45 -18.50 -12.77
N LEU A 285 -6.73 -18.55 -11.46
CA LEU A 285 -5.94 -19.31 -10.48
C LEU A 285 -5.95 -20.83 -10.74
N GLU A 286 -6.95 -21.34 -11.46
CA GLU A 286 -7.03 -22.76 -11.85
C GLU A 286 -6.12 -23.11 -13.03
N THR A 287 -5.80 -22.16 -13.91
CA THR A 287 -5.16 -22.45 -15.20
C THR A 287 -3.86 -21.69 -15.44
N PHE A 288 -3.62 -20.61 -14.71
CA PHE A 288 -2.47 -19.73 -14.86
C PHE A 288 -1.51 -19.93 -13.69
N ASP A 289 -0.23 -20.18 -14.00
CA ASP A 289 0.82 -20.28 -12.99
C ASP A 289 1.13 -18.88 -12.42
N LEU A 290 0.38 -18.50 -11.39
CA LEU A 290 0.54 -17.23 -10.71
C LEU A 290 1.91 -17.12 -10.02
N ASP A 291 2.49 -18.21 -9.55
CA ASP A 291 3.80 -18.18 -8.89
C ASP A 291 4.91 -17.88 -9.90
N ALA A 292 4.88 -18.50 -11.08
CA ALA A 292 5.79 -18.15 -12.17
C ALA A 292 5.61 -16.69 -12.60
N HIS A 293 4.37 -16.23 -12.68
CA HIS A 293 4.09 -14.84 -13.00
C HIS A 293 4.67 -13.86 -11.97
N ILE A 294 4.50 -14.15 -10.68
CA ILE A 294 5.01 -13.31 -9.60
C ILE A 294 6.54 -13.33 -9.56
N ARG A 295 7.18 -14.46 -9.84
CA ARG A 295 8.64 -14.53 -10.02
C ARG A 295 9.10 -13.62 -11.17
N TYR A 296 8.39 -13.67 -12.31
CA TYR A 296 8.68 -12.82 -13.46
C TYR A 296 8.58 -11.33 -13.14
N ILE A 297 7.46 -10.86 -12.55
CA ILE A 297 7.32 -9.44 -12.21
C ILE A 297 8.32 -9.00 -11.14
N SER A 298 8.67 -9.88 -10.19
CA SER A 298 9.67 -9.56 -9.17
C SER A 298 11.05 -9.33 -9.78
N GLN A 299 11.46 -10.16 -10.73
CA GLN A 299 12.72 -10.02 -11.47
C GLN A 299 12.74 -8.75 -12.35
N ASP A 300 11.64 -8.48 -13.08
CA ASP A 300 11.51 -7.26 -13.89
C ASP A 300 11.61 -6.00 -13.02
N TYR A 301 10.92 -6.01 -11.87
CA TYR A 301 10.92 -4.86 -10.95
C TYR A 301 12.26 -4.67 -10.24
N GLU A 302 12.97 -5.76 -9.91
CA GLU A 302 14.34 -5.67 -9.42
C GLU A 302 15.26 -5.02 -10.46
N GLN A 303 15.18 -5.45 -11.72
CA GLN A 303 15.99 -4.90 -12.79
C GLN A 303 15.71 -3.41 -13.00
N ARG A 304 14.44 -2.99 -13.01
CA ARG A 304 14.06 -1.57 -13.10
C ARG A 304 14.60 -0.74 -11.93
N MET A 305 14.47 -1.27 -10.71
CA MET A 305 14.99 -0.62 -9.50
C MET A 305 16.52 -0.45 -9.57
N ARG A 306 17.25 -1.50 -9.97
CA ARG A 306 18.71 -1.45 -10.15
C ARG A 306 19.11 -0.45 -11.22
N THR A 307 18.48 -0.49 -12.39
CA THR A 307 18.75 0.46 -13.47
C THR A 307 18.52 1.91 -13.03
N LEU A 308 17.39 2.19 -12.37
CA LEU A 308 17.09 3.53 -11.88
C LEU A 308 18.12 4.00 -10.85
N THR A 309 18.43 3.17 -9.85
CA THR A 309 19.38 3.53 -8.78
C THR A 309 20.82 3.68 -9.28
N GLU A 310 21.25 2.87 -10.26
CA GLU A 310 22.54 3.04 -10.93
C GLU A 310 22.63 4.36 -11.71
N LEU A 311 21.56 4.73 -12.43
CA LEU A 311 21.50 6.00 -13.16
C LEU A 311 21.55 7.19 -12.20
N MET A 312 20.78 7.15 -11.10
CA MET A 312 20.83 8.19 -10.06
C MET A 312 22.21 8.29 -9.40
N ALA A 313 22.85 7.15 -9.10
CA ALA A 313 24.19 7.13 -8.51
C ALA A 313 25.24 7.80 -9.41
N ARG A 314 25.14 7.64 -10.74
CA ARG A 314 26.06 8.30 -11.71
C ARG A 314 25.93 9.82 -11.70
N LYS A 315 24.78 10.38 -11.32
CA LYS A 315 24.59 11.83 -11.21
C LYS A 315 25.31 12.45 -10.02
N SER A 316 25.68 11.64 -9.01
CA SER A 316 26.39 12.12 -7.81
C SER A 316 25.70 13.30 -7.13
N TRP A 317 24.37 13.25 -7.01
CA TRP A 317 23.61 14.31 -6.35
C TRP A 317 24.03 14.47 -4.89
N GLU A 318 24.61 15.62 -4.56
CA GLU A 318 25.17 15.89 -3.24
C GLU A 318 24.08 15.82 -2.16
N GLY A 319 24.31 14.99 -1.14
CA GLY A 319 23.43 14.83 0.02
C GLY A 319 22.08 14.16 -0.24
N ILE A 320 21.80 13.70 -1.47
CA ILE A 320 20.61 12.88 -1.75
C ILE A 320 20.93 11.41 -1.47
N THR A 321 20.08 10.76 -0.66
CA THR A 321 20.20 9.33 -0.34
C THR A 321 18.87 8.61 -0.57
N TRP A 322 18.91 7.28 -0.71
CA TRP A 322 17.71 6.44 -0.80
C TRP A 322 17.91 5.10 -0.11
N ASN A 323 16.80 4.45 0.22
CA ASN A 323 16.81 3.07 0.72
C ASN A 323 17.18 2.08 -0.39
N SER A 324 17.54 0.85 -0.01
CA SER A 324 17.73 -0.28 -0.93
C SER A 324 16.54 -1.25 -0.78
N PRO A 325 15.51 -1.17 -1.65
CA PRO A 325 14.32 -2.00 -1.52
C PRO A 325 14.65 -3.47 -1.78
N GLN A 326 14.15 -4.37 -0.93
CA GLN A 326 14.28 -5.83 -1.09
C GLN A 326 13.08 -6.43 -1.87
N GLY A 327 12.18 -5.57 -2.35
CA GLY A 327 10.96 -5.93 -3.05
C GLY A 327 10.01 -4.74 -3.18
N GLY A 328 8.77 -5.02 -3.61
CA GLY A 328 7.72 -4.03 -3.77
C GLY A 328 7.94 -3.11 -4.97
N MET A 329 7.66 -1.81 -4.77
CA MET A 329 7.46 -0.88 -5.89
C MET A 329 8.02 0.53 -5.67
N PHE A 330 8.61 0.82 -4.50
CA PHE A 330 8.97 2.18 -4.10
C PHE A 330 10.40 2.34 -3.62
N LEU A 331 10.98 3.46 -4.02
CA LEU A 331 12.17 4.06 -3.41
C LEU A 331 11.73 5.26 -2.57
N TRP A 332 12.38 5.43 -1.44
CA TRP A 332 12.18 6.55 -0.53
C TRP A 332 13.46 7.35 -0.41
N LEU A 333 13.41 8.57 -0.93
CA LEU A 333 14.56 9.46 -1.06
C LEU A 333 14.57 10.47 0.09
N THR A 334 15.78 10.78 0.54
CA THR A 334 16.09 11.87 1.47
C THR A 334 16.86 12.93 0.71
N LEU A 335 16.35 14.15 0.72
CA LEU A 335 17.00 15.32 0.16
C LEU A 335 17.87 16.00 1.24
N PRO A 336 18.88 16.80 0.85
CA PRO A 336 19.66 17.61 1.78
C PRO A 336 18.78 18.50 2.64
N GLU A 337 19.29 18.87 3.82
CA GLU A 337 18.63 19.85 4.67
C GLU A 337 18.39 21.17 3.91
N GLY A 338 17.21 21.76 4.09
CA GLY A 338 16.77 22.96 3.36
C GLY A 338 16.16 22.70 1.98
N MET A 339 16.36 21.52 1.38
CA MET A 339 15.69 21.15 0.12
C MET A 339 14.34 20.48 0.41
N LEU A 340 13.24 21.23 0.23
CA LEU A 340 11.89 20.68 0.34
C LEU A 340 11.56 19.82 -0.89
N ALA A 341 10.93 18.66 -0.67
CA ALA A 341 10.48 17.79 -1.75
C ALA A 341 9.39 18.44 -2.63
N SER A 342 8.62 19.38 -2.07
CA SER A 342 7.68 20.21 -2.84
C SER A 342 8.38 21.05 -3.91
N ASN A 343 9.61 21.53 -3.65
CA ASN A 343 10.39 22.28 -4.64
C ASN A 343 10.74 21.37 -5.82
N LEU A 344 11.23 20.15 -5.55
CA LEU A 344 11.53 19.18 -6.61
C LEU A 344 10.29 18.72 -7.36
N PHE A 345 9.13 18.64 -6.70
CA PHE A 345 7.87 18.43 -7.39
C PHE A 345 7.59 19.58 -8.38
N THR A 346 7.68 20.83 -7.95
CA THR A 346 7.45 22.00 -8.82
C THR A 346 8.41 22.04 -10.01
N TYR A 347 9.73 21.94 -9.77
CA TYR A 347 10.71 21.94 -10.86
C TYR A 347 10.63 20.68 -11.72
N GLY A 348 10.31 19.53 -11.13
CA GLY A 348 10.09 18.27 -11.85
C GLY A 348 8.95 18.41 -12.86
N ILE A 349 7.81 18.97 -12.45
CA ILE A 349 6.69 19.20 -13.37
C ILE A 349 7.09 20.10 -14.56
N GLN A 350 7.92 21.13 -14.32
CA GLN A 350 8.45 21.98 -15.40
C GLN A 350 9.39 21.22 -16.35
N GLU A 351 10.19 20.30 -15.81
CA GLU A 351 11.06 19.39 -16.56
C GLU A 351 10.33 18.15 -17.10
N LYS A 352 9.01 18.06 -16.88
CA LYS A 352 8.16 16.93 -17.29
C LYS A 352 8.59 15.59 -16.66
N VAL A 353 8.96 15.60 -15.39
CA VAL A 353 9.09 14.41 -14.53
C VAL A 353 8.29 14.59 -13.24
N CYS A 354 7.50 13.58 -12.85
CA CYS A 354 6.65 13.68 -11.67
C CYS A 354 7.08 12.69 -10.59
N ILE A 355 7.19 13.18 -9.35
CA ILE A 355 7.47 12.43 -8.12
C ILE A 355 6.38 12.72 -7.08
N VAL A 356 6.40 12.05 -5.92
CA VAL A 356 5.46 12.37 -4.83
C VAL A 356 6.22 12.92 -3.61
N PRO A 357 5.98 14.18 -3.20
CA PRO A 357 6.47 14.71 -1.93
C PRO A 357 6.05 13.85 -0.74
N GLY A 358 6.90 13.78 0.27
CA GLY A 358 6.76 12.88 1.40
C GLY A 358 5.80 13.35 2.49
N ASP A 359 5.49 14.64 2.51
CA ASP A 359 4.72 15.32 3.56
C ASP A 359 3.35 14.69 3.82
N SER A 360 2.66 14.28 2.76
CA SER A 360 1.32 13.68 2.81
C SER A 360 1.29 12.27 3.44
N PHE A 361 2.44 11.64 3.69
CA PHE A 361 2.52 10.30 4.27
C PHE A 361 2.65 10.28 5.80
N TYR A 362 2.61 11.44 6.47
CA TYR A 362 2.75 11.55 7.93
C TYR A 362 1.41 11.86 8.60
N ALA A 363 1.14 11.20 9.73
CA ALA A 363 -0.01 11.53 10.59
C ALA A 363 0.24 12.76 11.49
N GLY A 364 1.51 13.06 11.80
CA GLY A 364 1.94 14.15 12.66
C GLY A 364 2.78 15.20 11.91
N THR A 365 3.87 15.65 12.53
CA THR A 365 4.78 16.61 11.90
C THR A 365 5.56 15.91 10.78
N PRO A 366 5.44 16.34 9.51
CA PRO A 366 6.08 15.68 8.39
C PRO A 366 7.57 16.03 8.27
N GLU A 367 8.37 15.08 7.80
CA GLU A 367 9.68 15.38 7.23
C GLU A 367 9.50 15.92 5.79
N LEU A 368 9.85 17.20 5.59
CA LEU A 368 9.58 17.91 4.33
C LEU A 368 10.61 17.65 3.22
N ASN A 369 11.75 17.03 3.56
CA ASN A 369 12.84 16.69 2.64
C ASN A 369 12.78 15.22 2.17
N ARG A 370 11.62 14.57 2.25
CA ARG A 370 11.44 13.19 1.78
C ARG A 370 10.58 13.13 0.53
N MET A 371 10.82 12.15 -0.32
CA MET A 371 9.95 11.88 -1.48
C MET A 371 9.89 10.41 -1.85
N ARG A 372 8.76 9.99 -2.42
CA ARG A 372 8.56 8.65 -2.96
C ARG A 372 8.74 8.64 -4.47
N ILE A 373 9.45 7.62 -4.94
CA ILE A 373 9.60 7.28 -6.34
C ILE A 373 9.05 5.86 -6.57
N ASN A 374 8.27 5.68 -7.65
CA ASN A 374 7.85 4.40 -8.16
C ASN A 374 8.74 3.99 -9.33
N PHE A 375 9.33 2.79 -9.26
CA PHE A 375 10.21 2.25 -10.30
C PHE A 375 9.53 1.23 -11.21
N THR A 376 8.24 0.97 -11.03
CA THR A 376 7.54 -0.12 -11.73
C THR A 376 6.75 0.35 -12.94
N HIS A 377 6.07 1.49 -12.85
CA HIS A 377 5.12 1.92 -13.87
C HIS A 377 5.80 2.44 -15.15
N THR A 378 6.82 3.26 -14.98
CA THR A 378 7.52 3.92 -16.09
C THR A 378 8.18 2.88 -16.99
N ASP A 379 8.07 3.08 -18.31
CA ASP A 379 8.79 2.29 -19.29
C ASP A 379 10.30 2.30 -18.99
N PRO A 380 10.99 1.14 -18.94
CA PRO A 380 12.43 1.09 -18.67
C PRO A 380 13.27 1.95 -19.62
N GLU A 381 12.84 2.10 -20.88
CA GLU A 381 13.54 2.93 -21.88
C GLU A 381 13.51 4.43 -21.53
N LEU A 382 12.52 4.85 -20.74
CA LEU A 382 12.37 6.24 -20.30
C LEU A 382 13.11 6.54 -18.99
N LEU A 383 13.64 5.55 -18.29
CA LEU A 383 14.36 5.76 -17.02
C LEU A 383 15.59 6.66 -17.15
N PRO A 384 16.46 6.53 -18.20
CA PRO A 384 17.56 7.47 -18.40
C PRO A 384 17.08 8.92 -18.51
N GLU A 385 16.07 9.17 -19.35
CA GLU A 385 15.51 10.52 -19.51
C GLU A 385 14.81 11.02 -18.23
N ALA A 386 14.19 10.12 -17.46
CA ALA A 386 13.61 10.48 -16.16
C ALA A 386 14.68 11.02 -15.20
N VAL A 387 15.82 10.34 -15.10
CA VAL A 387 16.95 10.76 -14.26
C VAL A 387 17.58 12.06 -14.76
N GLU A 388 17.71 12.23 -16.08
CA GLU A 388 18.17 13.49 -16.68
C GLU A 388 17.24 14.67 -16.35
N ARG A 389 15.92 14.46 -16.36
CA ARG A 389 14.93 15.48 -15.97
C ARG A 389 15.00 15.81 -14.48
N MET A 390 15.17 14.79 -13.64
CA MET A 390 15.36 15.00 -12.20
C MET A 390 16.63 15.80 -11.93
N ASP A 391 17.72 15.50 -12.63
CA ASP A 391 18.99 16.21 -12.52
C ASP A 391 18.82 17.70 -12.87
N ARG A 392 18.14 18.02 -13.97
CA ARG A 392 17.80 19.41 -14.34
C ARG A 392 16.93 20.09 -13.28
N ALA A 393 15.95 19.38 -12.70
CA ALA A 393 15.10 19.92 -11.65
C ALA A 393 15.91 20.27 -10.39
N ILE A 394 16.85 19.41 -9.99
CA ILE A 394 17.77 19.64 -8.87
C ILE A 394 18.69 20.84 -9.16
N GLN A 395 19.27 20.91 -10.35
CA GLN A 395 20.13 22.04 -10.77
C GLN A 395 19.38 23.38 -10.76
N ARG A 396 18.12 23.41 -11.21
CA ARG A 396 17.27 24.61 -11.12
C ARG A 396 17.05 25.06 -9.68
N TRP A 397 16.79 24.12 -8.77
CA TRP A 397 16.65 24.46 -7.35
C TRP A 397 17.93 25.08 -6.79
N HIS A 398 19.11 24.51 -7.09
CA HIS A 398 20.38 25.08 -6.65
C HIS A 398 20.60 26.50 -7.18
N ALA A 399 20.31 26.75 -8.47
CA ALA A 399 20.44 28.08 -9.06
C ALA A 399 19.49 29.11 -8.43
N SER A 400 18.26 28.71 -8.10
CA SER A 400 17.30 29.60 -7.43
C SER A 400 17.69 29.91 -5.99
N SER A 401 18.16 28.91 -5.24
CA SER A 401 18.53 29.06 -3.82
C SER A 401 19.79 29.93 -3.64
N GLN A 402 20.70 29.91 -4.61
CA GLN A 402 21.86 30.81 -4.63
C GLN A 402 21.47 32.26 -4.97
N SER A 403 20.39 32.47 -5.72
CA SER A 403 19.92 33.81 -6.12
C SER A 403 19.24 34.55 -4.96
N ASP A 404 18.49 33.85 -4.10
CA ASP A 404 17.82 34.44 -2.93
C ASP A 404 18.82 34.88 -1.84
N HIS A 405 20.00 34.24 -1.77
CA HIS A 405 21.08 34.66 -0.87
C HIS A 405 21.83 35.91 -1.32
N VAL A 406 21.71 36.33 -2.59
CA VAL A 406 22.40 37.52 -3.12
C VAL A 406 21.56 38.80 -2.91
N VAL A 407 20.26 38.68 -2.60
CA VAL A 407 19.36 39.84 -2.40
C VAL A 407 19.26 40.27 -0.91
N THR A 408 19.91 39.54 0.00
CA THR A 408 19.93 39.84 1.45
C THR A 408 21.29 40.27 2.00
N MET A 409 22.26 40.58 1.14
CA MET A 409 23.45 41.38 1.47
C MET A 409 23.34 42.76 0.84
#